data_AF-A0A951E510-F1
#
_entry.id   AF-A0A951E510-F1
#
_cell.length_a   1.000
_cell.length_b   1.000
_cell.length_c   1.000
_cell.angle_alpha   90.00
_cell.angle_beta   90.00
_cell.angle_gamma   90.00
#
_symmetry.space_group_name_H-M   'P 1'
#
loop_
_entity.id
_entity.type
_entity.pdbx_description
1 polymer ?
#
loop_
_entity_poly.entity_id
_entity_poly.type
_entity_poly.pdbx_seq_one_letter_code
_entity_poly.pdbx_strand_id
1 'polypeptide(L)'
;MRLGDSRPYGIVAAIFLAAASAKGGSADGFNYNTDTLSFPNWTVFTYENGHIVSHKNQYGHHYSRRCFVMTRAVEQFYKFARFEPKAARVDDRELTKRVRDITRRPPWHDSLPPEKRVMIPGYSNLRQLSQDKTLLMQRNIGLGWVVYLRPGNVRMFYLHDRRYQEKTHRLLEESLVRREFFIAYLSDFPVLHINHSVLIYKHDRPRSTDGHDRYLVYDPNHPDMPRHLEWLPQTREFSYQKDREFAGGFTRVFQVYGKALQ
;
A
#
# COMPACT_ATOMS: atom_id res chain seq x y z
N MET A 1 22.19 -52.30 -41.15
CA MET A 1 20.98 -52.72 -40.39
C MET A 1 20.82 -51.73 -39.25
N ARG A 2 19.68 -51.01 -39.21
CA ARG A 2 19.50 -49.73 -38.51
C ARG A 2 19.47 -49.87 -36.98
N LEU A 3 20.12 -48.92 -36.31
CA LEU A 3 20.00 -48.59 -34.89
C LEU A 3 18.55 -48.19 -34.57
N GLY A 4 17.95 -48.83 -33.57
CA GLY A 4 16.65 -48.46 -33.02
C GLY A 4 16.82 -47.41 -31.93
N ASP A 5 16.53 -46.15 -32.27
CA ASP A 5 16.35 -45.04 -31.35
C ASP A 5 15.06 -45.25 -30.53
N SER A 6 15.19 -45.39 -29.22
CA SER A 6 14.08 -45.22 -28.27
C SER A 6 14.46 -44.14 -27.26
N ARG A 7 14.05 -42.91 -27.55
CA ARG A 7 14.05 -41.80 -26.59
C ARG A 7 12.84 -41.95 -25.66
N PRO A 8 13.01 -41.89 -24.32
CA PRO A 8 11.87 -41.71 -23.44
C PRO A 8 11.38 -40.27 -23.54
N TYR A 9 10.15 -40.08 -24.02
CA TYR A 9 9.44 -38.81 -23.96
C TYR A 9 9.15 -38.49 -22.49
N GLY A 10 9.97 -37.61 -21.91
CA GLY A 10 9.67 -36.97 -20.64
C GLY A 10 8.44 -36.07 -20.81
N ILE A 11 7.33 -36.45 -20.18
CA ILE A 11 6.15 -35.59 -20.05
C ILE A 11 6.53 -34.46 -19.10
N VAL A 12 6.95 -33.32 -19.65
CA VAL A 12 7.01 -32.07 -18.90
C VAL A 12 5.56 -31.60 -18.79
N ALA A 13 4.91 -31.93 -17.68
CA ALA A 13 3.64 -31.34 -17.32
C ALA A 13 3.87 -29.84 -17.07
N ALA A 14 3.61 -29.02 -18.09
CA ALA A 14 3.55 -27.58 -17.95
C ALA A 14 2.34 -27.24 -17.07
N ILE A 15 2.58 -27.06 -15.77
CA ILE A 15 1.62 -26.45 -14.87
C ILE A 15 1.51 -24.98 -15.30
N PHE A 16 0.56 -24.71 -16.20
CA PHE A 16 0.08 -23.35 -16.40
C PHE A 16 -0.66 -22.94 -15.13
N LEU A 17 0.09 -22.37 -14.18
CA LEU A 17 -0.50 -21.55 -13.13
C LEU A 17 -1.14 -20.36 -13.86
N ALA A 18 -2.43 -20.47 -14.15
CA ALA A 18 -3.25 -19.33 -14.50
C ALA A 18 -3.13 -18.37 -13.31
N ALA A 19 -2.23 -17.40 -13.41
CA ALA A 19 -2.18 -16.28 -12.51
C ALA A 19 -3.47 -15.51 -12.76
N ALA A 20 -4.55 -15.91 -12.08
CA ALA A 20 -5.70 -15.06 -11.93
C ALA A 20 -5.15 -13.71 -11.47
N SER A 21 -5.27 -12.69 -12.33
CA SER A 21 -4.98 -11.32 -11.93
C SER A 21 -5.91 -11.03 -10.77
N ALA A 22 -5.38 -11.13 -9.56
CA ALA A 22 -6.06 -10.74 -8.35
C ALA A 22 -6.52 -9.30 -8.58
N LYS A 23 -7.84 -9.10 -8.68
CA LYS A 23 -8.40 -7.77 -8.80
C LYS A 23 -8.17 -7.10 -7.45
N GLY A 24 -7.49 -5.96 -7.45
CA GLY A 24 -7.42 -5.12 -6.26
C GLY A 24 -8.84 -4.81 -5.76
N GLY A 25 -8.98 -4.45 -4.49
CA GLY A 25 -10.32 -4.15 -3.98
C GLY A 25 -10.86 -2.89 -4.65
N SER A 26 -12.16 -2.82 -4.94
CA SER A 26 -12.76 -1.56 -5.40
C SER A 26 -12.54 -0.48 -4.34
N ALA A 27 -12.04 0.68 -4.76
CA ALA A 27 -11.84 1.95 -4.08
C ALA A 27 -12.98 2.92 -4.42
N ASP A 28 -14.06 2.45 -5.08
CA ASP A 28 -15.24 3.25 -5.37
C ASP A 28 -15.83 3.81 -4.09
N GLY A 29 -15.94 5.13 -4.00
CA GLY A 29 -16.46 5.81 -2.82
C GLY A 29 -15.45 6.03 -1.70
N PHE A 30 -14.17 5.64 -1.89
CA PHE A 30 -13.14 5.87 -0.89
C PHE A 30 -12.98 7.36 -0.59
N ASN A 31 -13.07 7.69 0.68
CA ASN A 31 -12.94 9.05 1.18
C ASN A 31 -11.80 9.13 2.19
N TYR A 32 -10.77 9.90 1.84
CA TYR A 32 -9.60 10.12 2.68
C TYR A 32 -9.97 10.50 4.13
N ASN A 33 -10.99 11.35 4.31
CA ASN A 33 -11.31 11.89 5.64
C ASN A 33 -11.99 10.89 6.57
N THR A 34 -12.54 9.79 6.04
CA THR A 34 -13.27 8.78 6.81
C THR A 34 -12.60 7.42 6.79
N ASP A 35 -11.93 7.07 5.70
CA ASP A 35 -11.47 5.71 5.43
C ASP A 35 -9.97 5.52 5.68
N THR A 36 -9.30 6.52 6.25
CA THR A 36 -7.88 6.46 6.61
C THR A 36 -7.68 6.42 8.13
N LEU A 37 -6.48 6.03 8.55
CA LEU A 37 -6.08 6.08 9.96
C LEU A 37 -5.84 7.53 10.39
N SER A 38 -6.25 7.89 11.60
CA SER A 38 -6.14 9.25 12.14
C SER A 38 -4.79 9.57 12.79
N PHE A 39 -3.92 8.57 12.98
CA PHE A 39 -2.63 8.74 13.65
C PHE A 39 -1.47 8.57 12.66
N PRO A 40 -0.36 9.28 12.86
CA PRO A 40 0.78 9.20 11.96
C PRO A 40 1.66 7.98 12.24
N ASN A 41 2.31 7.50 11.19
CA ASN A 41 3.57 6.78 11.26
C ASN A 41 4.69 7.80 11.44
N TRP A 42 5.38 7.76 12.57
CA TRP A 42 6.54 8.61 12.77
C TRP A 42 7.74 8.05 11.97
N THR A 43 8.56 8.93 11.43
CA THR A 43 9.83 8.57 10.80
C THR A 43 10.94 8.47 11.84
N VAL A 44 11.87 7.54 11.63
CA VAL A 44 13.08 7.45 12.46
C VAL A 44 14.23 8.27 11.88
N PHE A 45 14.16 8.54 10.57
CA PHE A 45 15.09 9.44 9.89
C PHE A 45 14.48 10.83 9.88
N THR A 46 15.22 11.81 10.40
CA THR A 46 14.90 13.22 10.15
C THR A 46 15.60 13.62 8.86
N TYR A 47 14.88 14.28 7.96
CA TYR A 47 15.44 14.74 6.69
C TYR A 47 15.51 16.26 6.71
N GLU A 48 16.70 16.82 6.57
CA GLU A 48 16.91 18.26 6.45
C GLU A 48 17.56 18.54 5.10
N ASN A 49 16.93 19.39 4.29
CA ASN A 49 17.38 19.72 2.93
C ASN A 49 17.69 18.48 2.08
N GLY A 50 16.86 17.42 2.20
CA GLY A 50 17.01 16.18 1.47
C GLY A 50 18.03 15.19 2.03
N HIS A 51 18.81 15.54 3.05
CA HIS A 51 19.80 14.64 3.62
C HIS A 51 19.29 13.98 4.92
N ILE A 52 19.65 12.71 5.13
CA ILE A 52 19.39 12.03 6.39
C ILE A 52 20.23 12.69 7.48
N VAL A 53 19.57 13.33 8.45
CA VAL A 53 20.20 13.86 9.65
C VAL A 53 19.86 12.96 10.83
N SER A 54 20.90 12.50 11.52
CA SER A 54 20.76 11.70 12.74
C SER A 54 20.69 12.62 13.95
N HIS A 55 19.48 12.93 14.42
CA HIS A 55 19.30 13.53 15.74
C HIS A 55 19.38 12.48 16.85
N LYS A 56 19.98 12.81 18.01
CA LYS A 56 20.02 11.95 19.20
C LYS A 56 18.59 11.62 19.64
N ASN A 57 18.12 10.42 19.28
CA ASN A 57 16.85 9.77 19.64
C ASN A 57 15.79 10.66 20.33
N GLN A 58 15.30 11.69 19.62
CA GLN A 58 14.28 12.60 20.13
C GLN A 58 12.87 11.96 20.09
N TYR A 59 12.75 10.79 19.44
CA TYR A 59 11.48 10.15 19.10
C TYR A 59 11.23 8.83 19.85
N GLY A 60 11.57 8.76 21.14
CA GLY A 60 11.19 7.63 22.00
C GLY A 60 9.70 7.25 21.90
N HIS A 61 9.37 5.97 22.10
CA HIS A 61 8.02 5.36 22.12
C HIS A 61 7.03 5.69 20.98
N HIS A 62 7.41 6.41 19.91
CA HIS A 62 6.52 6.71 18.79
C HIS A 62 6.24 5.49 17.90
N TYR A 63 5.03 5.41 17.37
CA TYR A 63 4.64 4.40 16.38
C TYR A 63 5.32 4.68 15.04
N SER A 64 6.45 4.02 14.78
CA SER A 64 7.35 4.31 13.66
C SER A 64 7.74 3.07 12.86
N ARG A 65 8.14 3.27 11.60
CA ARG A 65 8.50 2.19 10.64
C ARG A 65 7.34 1.23 10.37
N ARG A 66 6.14 1.80 10.22
CA ARG A 66 4.86 1.09 10.05
C ARG A 66 4.11 1.50 8.79
N CYS A 67 4.68 2.34 7.92
CA CYS A 67 4.04 2.82 6.70
C CYS A 67 3.41 1.69 5.87
N PHE A 68 4.13 0.59 5.64
CA PHE A 68 3.60 -0.57 4.89
C PHE A 68 2.41 -1.28 5.54
N VAL A 69 2.37 -1.38 6.87
CA VAL A 69 1.23 -2.02 7.55
C VAL A 69 0.06 -1.07 7.67
N MET A 70 0.30 0.25 7.69
CA MET A 70 -0.75 1.26 7.70
C MET A 70 -1.43 1.38 6.34
N THR A 71 -0.69 1.45 5.23
CA THR A 71 -1.27 1.43 3.88
C THR A 71 -2.06 0.14 3.64
N ARG A 72 -1.48 -1.01 4.03
CA ARG A 72 -2.17 -2.30 3.97
C ARG A 72 -3.44 -2.32 4.81
N ALA A 73 -3.39 -1.81 6.04
CA ALA A 73 -4.54 -1.79 6.93
C ALA A 73 -5.68 -0.94 6.35
N VAL A 74 -5.38 0.23 5.79
CA VAL A 74 -6.41 1.05 5.12
C VAL A 74 -7.13 0.27 4.03
N GLU A 75 -6.39 -0.39 3.12
CA GLU A 75 -7.00 -1.25 2.10
C GLU A 75 -7.82 -2.38 2.74
N GLN A 76 -7.28 -3.10 3.72
CA GLN A 76 -7.96 -4.22 4.38
C GLN A 76 -9.26 -3.80 5.08
N PHE A 77 -9.26 -2.67 5.78
CA PHE A 77 -10.47 -2.14 6.42
C PHE A 77 -11.51 -1.76 5.37
N TYR A 78 -11.11 -1.12 4.28
CA TYR A 78 -12.03 -0.76 3.20
C TYR A 78 -12.71 -2.00 2.59
N LYS A 79 -11.94 -3.07 2.39
CA LYS A 79 -12.39 -4.29 1.71
C LYS A 79 -13.19 -5.23 2.61
N PHE A 80 -12.85 -5.28 3.90
CA PHE A 80 -13.30 -6.36 4.79
C PHE A 80 -14.08 -5.88 6.02
N ALA A 81 -14.15 -4.58 6.28
CA ALA A 81 -14.92 -4.03 7.39
C ALA A 81 -16.21 -3.35 6.94
N ARG A 82 -17.21 -3.38 7.81
CA ARG A 82 -18.38 -2.49 7.73
C ARG A 82 -18.59 -1.83 9.07
N PHE A 83 -19.01 -0.57 9.07
CA PHE A 83 -19.21 0.22 10.28
C PHE A 83 -20.70 0.36 10.58
N GLU A 84 -21.10 0.11 11.83
CA GLU A 84 -22.47 0.26 12.28
C GLU A 84 -22.52 1.26 13.46
N PRO A 85 -22.73 2.56 13.20
CA PRO A 85 -22.62 3.60 14.22
C PRO A 85 -23.71 3.53 15.28
N LYS A 86 -24.88 2.92 14.99
CA LYS A 86 -26.00 2.83 15.95
C LYS A 86 -25.92 1.60 16.84
N ALA A 87 -25.07 0.63 16.53
CA ALA A 87 -24.87 -0.55 17.38
C ALA A 87 -24.08 -0.20 18.64
N ALA A 88 -24.36 -0.94 19.72
CA ALA A 88 -23.63 -0.81 20.98
C ALA A 88 -22.16 -1.20 20.80
N ARG A 89 -21.25 -0.36 21.31
CA ARG A 89 -19.81 -0.65 21.30
C ARG A 89 -19.53 -1.96 22.04
N VAL A 90 -18.60 -2.72 21.49
CA VAL A 90 -18.06 -3.92 22.14
C VAL A 90 -16.86 -3.56 23.00
N ASP A 91 -16.49 -4.46 23.92
CA ASP A 91 -15.27 -4.30 24.71
C ASP A 91 -13.99 -4.38 23.84
N ASP A 92 -12.86 -3.94 24.42
CA ASP A 92 -11.58 -3.89 23.72
C ASP A 92 -11.06 -5.27 23.30
N ARG A 93 -11.44 -6.34 24.01
CA ARG A 93 -11.02 -7.71 23.70
C ARG A 93 -11.71 -8.18 22.42
N GLU A 94 -13.01 -7.96 22.32
CA GLU A 94 -13.80 -8.29 21.14
C GLU A 94 -13.43 -7.39 19.96
N LEU A 95 -13.24 -6.09 20.19
CA LEU A 95 -12.75 -5.17 19.16
C LEU A 95 -11.39 -5.62 18.60
N THR A 96 -10.47 -6.04 19.47
CA THR A 96 -9.16 -6.58 19.07
C THR A 96 -9.31 -7.80 18.16
N LYS A 97 -10.22 -8.73 18.44
CA LYS A 97 -10.45 -9.90 17.58
C LYS A 97 -10.92 -9.47 16.19
N ARG A 98 -11.85 -8.52 16.11
CA ARG A 98 -12.38 -8.01 14.84
C ARG A 98 -11.33 -7.29 14.02
N VAL A 99 -10.53 -6.43 14.64
CA VAL A 99 -9.39 -5.77 13.98
C VAL A 99 -8.42 -6.82 13.41
N ARG A 100 -8.11 -7.87 14.17
CA ARG A 100 -7.23 -8.96 13.70
C ARG A 100 -7.86 -9.81 12.60
N ASP A 101 -9.16 -10.07 12.64
CA ASP A 101 -9.86 -10.77 11.56
C ASP A 101 -9.76 -9.99 10.24
N ILE A 102 -9.89 -8.66 10.30
CA ILE A 102 -9.68 -7.78 9.14
C ILE A 102 -8.21 -7.81 8.68
N THR A 103 -7.26 -7.56 9.58
CA THR A 103 -5.85 -7.33 9.22
C THR A 103 -5.08 -8.60 8.87
N ARG A 104 -5.63 -9.79 9.17
CA ARG A 104 -5.08 -11.09 8.75
C ARG A 104 -5.54 -11.54 7.37
N ARG A 105 -6.58 -10.91 6.81
CA ARG A 105 -7.04 -11.22 5.45
C ARG A 105 -6.04 -10.70 4.42
N PRO A 106 -5.66 -11.48 3.41
CA PRO A 106 -4.72 -11.01 2.40
C PRO A 106 -5.24 -9.77 1.65
N PRO A 107 -4.46 -8.69 1.51
CA PRO A 107 -4.90 -7.46 0.86
C PRO A 107 -5.21 -7.66 -0.64
N TRP A 108 -4.61 -8.65 -1.31
CA TRP A 108 -4.89 -8.97 -2.72
C TRP A 108 -6.16 -9.82 -2.93
N HIS A 109 -6.90 -10.23 -1.90
CA HIS A 109 -8.19 -10.90 -2.09
C HIS A 109 -9.29 -9.91 -2.46
N ASP A 110 -10.27 -10.29 -3.26
CA ASP A 110 -11.41 -9.42 -3.59
C ASP A 110 -12.13 -8.87 -2.35
N SER A 111 -12.73 -7.69 -2.47
CA SER A 111 -13.56 -7.11 -1.41
C SER A 111 -14.69 -8.06 -1.03
N LEU A 112 -14.97 -8.18 0.27
CA LEU A 112 -16.10 -8.98 0.70
C LEU A 112 -17.42 -8.27 0.34
N PRO A 113 -18.46 -9.02 -0.02
CA PRO A 113 -19.84 -8.51 -0.04
C PRO A 113 -20.19 -7.85 1.29
N PRO A 114 -20.93 -6.73 1.31
CA PRO A 114 -21.20 -5.96 2.53
C PRO A 114 -21.66 -6.81 3.71
N GLU A 115 -22.56 -7.77 3.50
CA GLU A 115 -23.12 -8.65 4.52
C GLU A 115 -22.09 -9.61 5.14
N LYS A 116 -21.02 -9.94 4.40
CA LYS A 116 -19.91 -10.80 4.86
C LYS A 116 -18.76 -10.03 5.50
N ARG A 117 -18.78 -8.69 5.44
CA ARG A 117 -17.75 -7.85 6.07
C ARG A 117 -17.85 -7.91 7.59
N VAL A 118 -16.69 -7.86 8.24
CA VAL A 118 -16.55 -7.80 9.70
C VAL A 118 -17.21 -6.50 10.18
N MET A 119 -18.27 -6.64 10.97
CA MET A 119 -19.00 -5.50 11.51
C MET A 119 -18.21 -4.86 12.66
N ILE A 120 -18.04 -3.55 12.64
CA ILE A 120 -17.44 -2.75 13.71
C ILE A 120 -18.53 -1.85 14.32
N PRO A 121 -18.97 -2.10 15.57
CA PRO A 121 -20.11 -1.41 16.15
C PRO A 121 -19.71 -0.12 16.88
N GLY A 122 -20.59 0.88 16.84
CA GLY A 122 -20.47 2.14 17.58
C GLY A 122 -19.43 3.12 17.01
N TYR A 123 -19.01 2.88 15.77
CA TYR A 123 -18.13 3.74 14.98
C TYR A 123 -18.72 3.92 13.59
N SER A 124 -18.55 5.10 13.00
CA SER A 124 -19.06 5.44 11.67
C SER A 124 -18.08 5.08 10.56
N ASN A 125 -16.78 5.08 10.86
CA ASN A 125 -15.72 4.86 9.89
C ASN A 125 -14.36 4.56 10.56
N LEU A 126 -13.34 4.27 9.74
CA LEU A 126 -11.99 3.93 10.20
C LEU A 126 -11.31 5.11 10.91
N ARG A 127 -11.47 6.34 10.41
CA ARG A 127 -10.88 7.54 11.01
C ARG A 127 -11.34 7.69 12.46
N GLN A 128 -12.65 7.59 12.71
CA GLN A 128 -13.23 7.68 14.04
C GLN A 128 -12.77 6.55 14.96
N LEU A 129 -12.79 5.30 14.48
CA LEU A 129 -12.28 4.14 15.25
C LEU A 129 -10.81 4.34 15.63
N SER A 130 -9.98 4.70 14.66
CA SER A 130 -8.54 4.83 14.86
C SER A 130 -8.18 6.00 15.77
N GLN A 131 -8.99 7.06 15.79
CA GLN A 131 -8.86 8.17 16.72
C GLN A 131 -9.19 7.73 18.15
N ASP A 132 -10.35 7.10 18.36
CA ASP A 132 -10.81 6.65 19.69
C ASP A 132 -9.93 5.53 20.27
N LYS A 133 -9.43 4.62 19.42
CA LYS A 133 -8.73 3.39 19.82
C LYS A 133 -7.31 3.31 19.26
N THR A 134 -6.59 4.43 19.24
CA THR A 134 -5.24 4.56 18.65
C THR A 134 -4.29 3.45 19.11
N LEU A 135 -4.10 3.27 20.42
CA LEU A 135 -3.16 2.27 20.96
C LEU A 135 -3.57 0.83 20.61
N LEU A 136 -4.87 0.54 20.60
CA LEU A 136 -5.39 -0.77 20.19
C LEU A 136 -5.09 -1.02 18.71
N MET A 137 -5.31 -0.03 17.85
CA MET A 137 -5.02 -0.14 16.41
C MET A 137 -3.52 -0.36 16.17
N GLN A 138 -2.67 0.48 16.76
CA GLN A 138 -1.21 0.38 16.64
C GLN A 138 -0.68 -1.01 17.03
N ARG A 139 -1.24 -1.62 18.07
CA ARG A 139 -0.86 -2.97 18.54
C ARG A 139 -1.35 -4.11 17.63
N ASN A 140 -2.34 -3.88 16.78
CA ASN A 140 -3.08 -4.96 16.11
C ASN A 140 -3.11 -4.88 14.56
N ILE A 141 -2.58 -3.82 13.94
CA ILE A 141 -2.47 -3.74 12.47
C ILE A 141 -1.22 -4.42 11.88
N GLY A 142 -0.28 -4.85 12.73
CA GLY A 142 0.84 -5.73 12.37
C GLY A 142 2.22 -5.08 12.43
N LEU A 143 3.22 -5.83 11.93
CA LEU A 143 4.64 -5.43 11.93
C LEU A 143 5.08 -4.93 10.55
N GLY A 144 5.63 -3.72 10.51
CA GLY A 144 6.03 -3.02 9.26
C GLY A 144 7.11 -3.70 8.41
N TRP A 145 8.05 -4.42 9.02
CA TRP A 145 9.25 -4.92 8.33
C TRP A 145 9.04 -6.22 7.55
N VAL A 146 7.98 -6.97 7.84
CA VAL A 146 7.71 -8.30 7.23
C VAL A 146 7.50 -8.19 5.72
N VAL A 147 7.12 -7.02 5.22
CA VAL A 147 6.95 -6.75 3.80
C VAL A 147 8.24 -6.96 2.98
N TYR A 148 9.41 -6.66 3.55
CA TYR A 148 10.70 -6.84 2.88
C TYR A 148 11.06 -8.31 2.70
N LEU A 149 10.46 -9.22 3.49
CA LEU A 149 10.68 -10.65 3.37
C LEU A 149 9.85 -11.30 2.26
N ARG A 150 8.93 -10.59 1.60
CA ARG A 150 8.12 -11.16 0.53
C ARG A 150 9.01 -11.38 -0.72
N PRO A 151 9.04 -12.60 -1.31
CA PRO A 151 9.97 -12.92 -2.39
C PRO A 151 9.92 -11.96 -3.58
N GLY A 152 8.73 -11.51 -3.99
CA GLY A 152 8.63 -10.56 -5.09
C GLY A 152 9.25 -9.21 -4.77
N ASN A 153 9.20 -8.76 -3.52
CA ASN A 153 9.68 -7.44 -3.09
C ASN A 153 11.22 -7.31 -3.13
N VAL A 154 11.93 -8.40 -3.38
CA VAL A 154 13.37 -8.40 -3.67
C VAL A 154 13.69 -7.37 -4.78
N ARG A 155 12.80 -7.20 -5.79
CA ARG A 155 12.95 -6.21 -6.87
C ARG A 155 13.25 -4.78 -6.40
N MET A 156 12.79 -4.40 -5.21
CA MET A 156 13.00 -3.08 -4.63
C MET A 156 14.48 -2.73 -4.48
N PHE A 157 15.36 -3.74 -4.39
CA PHE A 157 16.79 -3.55 -4.18
C PHE A 157 17.64 -3.66 -5.46
N TYR A 158 17.09 -4.16 -6.58
CA TYR A 158 17.89 -4.46 -7.78
C TYR A 158 17.29 -3.90 -9.09
N LEU A 159 15.98 -3.64 -9.16
CA LEU A 159 15.32 -3.15 -10.37
C LEU A 159 15.20 -1.61 -10.36
N HIS A 160 16.12 -0.96 -11.06
CA HIS A 160 16.28 0.51 -11.10
C HIS A 160 15.91 1.13 -12.48
N ASP A 161 15.34 0.35 -13.39
CA ASP A 161 15.16 0.69 -14.81
C ASP A 161 13.96 1.63 -15.07
N ARG A 162 14.12 2.61 -15.97
CA ARG A 162 13.05 3.49 -16.47
C ARG A 162 11.93 2.73 -17.16
N ARG A 163 12.24 1.65 -17.89
CA ARG A 163 11.19 0.80 -18.51
C ARG A 163 10.31 0.13 -17.46
N TYR A 164 10.87 -0.17 -16.29
CA TYR A 164 10.11 -0.70 -15.17
C TYR A 164 9.17 0.37 -14.58
N GLN A 165 9.61 1.62 -14.48
CA GLN A 165 8.75 2.72 -14.03
C GLN A 165 7.59 2.97 -15.00
N GLU A 166 7.86 2.95 -16.31
CA GLU A 166 6.82 3.04 -17.34
C GLU A 166 5.82 1.87 -17.26
N LYS A 167 6.31 0.64 -17.06
CA LYS A 167 5.43 -0.52 -16.83
C LYS A 167 4.61 -0.34 -15.55
N THR A 168 5.21 0.19 -14.49
CA THR A 168 4.55 0.42 -13.20
C THR A 168 3.46 1.50 -13.33
N HIS A 169 3.71 2.55 -14.11
CA HIS A 169 2.72 3.56 -14.46
C HIS A 169 1.52 2.94 -15.19
N ARG A 170 1.74 2.11 -16.20
CA ARG A 170 0.63 1.38 -16.86
C ARG A 170 -0.17 0.51 -15.89
N LEU A 171 0.51 -0.21 -15.00
CA LEU A 171 -0.16 -1.04 -13.98
C LEU A 171 -0.96 -0.21 -12.98
N LEU A 172 -0.45 0.96 -12.59
CA LEU A 172 -1.16 1.92 -11.76
C LEU A 172 -2.44 2.40 -12.48
N GLU A 173 -2.32 2.85 -13.73
CA GLU A 173 -3.47 3.29 -14.52
C GLU A 173 -4.52 2.19 -14.69
N GLU A 174 -4.10 0.98 -15.03
CA GLU A 174 -4.99 -0.18 -15.13
C GLU A 174 -5.71 -0.47 -13.80
N SER A 175 -5.03 -0.29 -12.67
CA SER A 175 -5.64 -0.45 -11.35
C SER A 175 -6.68 0.63 -11.09
N LEU A 176 -6.36 1.89 -11.34
CA LEU A 176 -7.28 3.01 -11.12
C LEU A 176 -8.51 2.95 -12.05
N VAL A 177 -8.35 2.48 -13.30
CA VAL A 177 -9.49 2.24 -14.22
C VAL A 177 -10.44 1.18 -13.68
N ARG A 178 -9.90 0.12 -13.06
CA ARG A 178 -10.70 -0.90 -12.35
C ARG A 178 -11.21 -0.40 -10.99
N ARG A 179 -10.94 0.86 -10.65
CA ARG A 179 -11.19 1.49 -9.35
C ARG A 179 -10.52 0.70 -8.24
N GLU A 180 -9.29 0.26 -8.42
CA GLU A 180 -8.56 -0.52 -7.44
C GLU A 180 -7.51 0.32 -6.72
N PHE A 181 -7.22 -0.03 -5.47
CA PHE A 181 -6.10 0.53 -4.74
C PHE A 181 -4.75 0.10 -5.34
N PHE A 182 -3.77 1.00 -5.27
CA PHE A 182 -2.39 0.70 -5.59
C PHE A 182 -1.48 1.08 -4.43
N ILE A 183 -1.08 0.07 -3.62
CA ILE A 183 -0.08 0.28 -2.57
C ILE A 183 1.30 0.33 -3.23
N ALA A 184 1.88 1.52 -3.21
CA ALA A 184 3.19 1.82 -3.72
C ALA A 184 4.23 1.80 -2.58
N TYR A 185 5.41 1.32 -2.93
CA TYR A 185 6.66 1.57 -2.24
C TYR A 185 7.46 2.59 -3.05
N LEU A 186 7.89 3.65 -2.38
CA LEU A 186 8.65 4.76 -2.91
C LEU A 186 10.09 4.64 -2.42
N SER A 187 11.03 4.54 -3.35
CA SER A 187 12.46 4.50 -3.03
C SER A 187 13.33 5.06 -4.13
N ASP A 188 14.44 5.68 -3.73
CA ASP A 188 15.53 6.10 -4.60
C ASP A 188 16.86 5.45 -4.19
N PHE A 189 16.78 4.24 -3.61
CA PHE A 189 17.95 3.42 -3.29
C PHE A 189 18.97 3.41 -4.46
N PRO A 190 20.28 3.55 -4.19
CA PRO A 190 20.93 3.48 -2.87
C PRO A 190 20.97 4.79 -2.06
N VAL A 191 20.48 5.91 -2.59
CA VAL A 191 20.64 7.22 -1.93
C VAL A 191 19.72 7.36 -0.70
N LEU A 192 18.55 6.70 -0.72
CA LEU A 192 17.63 6.56 0.42
C LEU A 192 17.07 7.91 0.94
N HIS A 193 16.88 8.89 0.06
CA HIS A 193 16.13 10.09 0.39
C HIS A 193 14.66 9.75 0.70
N ILE A 194 14.13 8.69 0.09
CA ILE A 194 12.80 8.17 0.41
C ILE A 194 12.83 6.64 0.56
N ASN A 195 12.14 6.16 1.60
CA ASN A 195 11.96 4.74 1.87
C ASN A 195 10.60 4.55 2.54
N HIS A 196 9.54 4.64 1.74
CA HIS A 196 8.19 4.87 2.26
C HIS A 196 7.12 4.13 1.48
N SER A 197 6.01 3.80 2.15
CA SER A 197 4.85 3.19 1.48
C SER A 197 3.66 4.14 1.53
N VAL A 198 3.03 4.32 0.38
CA VAL A 198 1.83 5.14 0.21
C VAL A 198 0.74 4.31 -0.48
N LEU A 199 -0.52 4.71 -0.30
CA LEU A 199 -1.67 4.10 -0.96
C LEU A 199 -2.24 5.08 -1.97
N ILE A 200 -2.17 4.73 -3.26
CA ILE A 200 -2.74 5.53 -4.35
C ILE A 200 -4.17 5.04 -4.59
N TYR A 201 -5.13 5.97 -4.69
CA TYR A 201 -6.55 5.61 -4.75
C TYR A 201 -7.35 6.31 -5.85
N LYS A 202 -6.88 7.45 -6.39
CA LYS A 202 -7.50 8.10 -7.55
C LYS A 202 -6.58 9.13 -8.19
N HIS A 203 -6.95 9.55 -9.40
CA HIS A 203 -6.45 10.77 -10.03
C HIS A 203 -6.95 12.00 -9.25
N ASP A 204 -6.07 12.98 -9.05
CA ASP A 204 -6.38 14.28 -8.43
C ASP A 204 -7.25 15.13 -9.36
N ARG A 205 -7.02 15.00 -10.67
CA ARG A 205 -7.71 15.74 -11.73
C ARG A 205 -7.83 14.87 -12.98
N PRO A 206 -8.71 15.22 -13.94
CA PRO A 206 -8.74 14.56 -15.24
C PRO A 206 -7.34 14.54 -15.87
N ARG A 207 -7.06 13.47 -16.62
CA ARG A 207 -5.76 13.26 -17.26
C ARG A 207 -5.42 14.43 -18.18
N SER A 208 -4.18 14.90 -18.08
CA SER A 208 -3.69 15.99 -18.92
C SER A 208 -3.37 15.47 -20.33
N THR A 209 -3.55 16.33 -21.33
CA THR A 209 -3.24 16.01 -22.74
C THR A 209 -1.74 15.83 -22.99
N ASP A 210 -0.88 16.38 -22.12
CA ASP A 210 0.57 16.22 -22.17
C ASP A 210 1.07 14.92 -21.52
N GLY A 211 0.16 14.10 -20.98
CA GLY A 211 0.47 12.85 -20.30
C GLY A 211 1.00 13.02 -18.87
N HIS A 212 1.01 14.24 -18.31
CA HIS A 212 1.25 14.45 -16.89
C HIS A 212 0.04 13.96 -16.10
N ASP A 213 0.26 12.95 -15.26
CA ASP A 213 -0.78 12.40 -14.42
C ASP A 213 -0.47 12.75 -12.96
N ARG A 214 -1.50 13.15 -12.21
CA ARG A 214 -1.38 13.51 -10.78
C ARG A 214 -2.34 12.67 -9.97
N TYR A 215 -1.82 12.00 -8.96
CA TYR A 215 -2.55 11.06 -8.13
C TYR A 215 -2.67 11.57 -6.71
N LEU A 216 -3.83 11.29 -6.09
CA LEU A 216 -4.01 11.45 -4.66
C LEU A 216 -3.57 10.19 -3.94
N VAL A 217 -2.78 10.40 -2.89
CA VAL A 217 -2.24 9.32 -2.07
C VAL A 217 -2.59 9.51 -0.60
N TYR A 218 -2.87 8.39 0.06
CA TYR A 218 -2.79 8.29 1.51
C TYR A 218 -1.33 8.02 1.90
N ASP A 219 -0.75 8.96 2.63
CA ASP A 219 0.56 8.87 3.23
C ASP A 219 0.41 8.62 4.74
N PRO A 220 0.89 7.48 5.26
CA PRO A 220 0.84 7.17 6.69
C PRO A 220 1.54 8.18 7.61
N ASN A 221 2.53 8.93 7.14
CA ASN A 221 3.20 9.96 7.94
C ASN A 221 2.34 11.22 8.10
N HIS A 222 1.37 11.41 7.19
CA HIS A 222 0.56 12.60 7.07
C HIS A 222 -0.93 12.29 7.12
N PRO A 223 -1.51 12.09 8.32
CA PRO A 223 -2.94 11.79 8.51
C PRO A 223 -3.85 13.03 8.38
N ASP A 224 -3.27 14.21 8.19
CA ASP A 224 -3.94 15.51 8.11
C ASP A 224 -4.64 15.72 6.76
N MET A 225 -3.97 15.39 5.65
CA MET A 225 -4.48 15.62 4.30
C MET A 225 -3.78 14.69 3.29
N PRO A 226 -4.40 14.39 2.13
CA PRO A 226 -3.75 13.58 1.10
C PRO A 226 -2.48 14.25 0.57
N ARG A 227 -1.59 13.42 0.04
CA ARG A 227 -0.37 13.84 -0.65
C ARG A 227 -0.49 13.53 -2.14
N HIS A 228 0.47 13.99 -2.92
CA HIS A 228 0.47 13.84 -4.38
C HIS A 228 1.67 13.04 -4.87
N LEU A 229 1.39 12.12 -5.78
CA LEU A 229 2.37 11.48 -6.64
C LEU A 229 2.10 11.93 -8.07
N GLU A 230 3.16 12.18 -8.84
CA GLU A 230 3.06 12.64 -10.22
C GLU A 230 3.83 11.72 -11.15
N TRP A 231 3.31 11.53 -12.35
CA TRP A 231 4.01 10.87 -13.46
C TRP A 231 4.50 11.93 -14.44
N LEU A 232 5.81 11.90 -14.72
CA LEU A 232 6.48 12.80 -15.65
C LEU A 232 6.80 12.03 -16.94
N PRO A 233 6.00 12.17 -18.02
CA PRO A 233 6.15 11.36 -19.22
C PRO A 233 7.46 11.63 -19.97
N GLN A 234 7.99 12.86 -19.91
CA GLN A 234 9.23 13.25 -20.60
C GLN A 234 10.44 12.49 -20.08
N THR A 235 10.50 12.26 -18.77
CA THR A 235 11.60 11.53 -18.12
C THR A 235 11.27 10.06 -17.84
N ARG A 236 9.98 9.69 -17.90
CA ARG A 236 9.43 8.38 -17.53
C ARG A 236 9.67 8.04 -16.07
N GLU A 237 9.45 9.04 -15.22
CA GLU A 237 9.76 8.98 -13.81
C GLU A 237 8.58 9.44 -12.98
N PHE A 238 8.54 8.96 -11.73
CA PHE A 238 7.60 9.48 -10.75
C PHE A 238 8.26 10.58 -9.92
N SER A 239 7.45 11.57 -9.55
CA SER A 239 7.82 12.63 -8.63
C SER A 239 6.88 12.61 -7.44
N TYR A 240 7.42 12.52 -6.24
CA TYR A 240 6.64 12.64 -5.01
C TYR A 240 6.71 14.07 -4.48
N GLN A 241 5.60 14.56 -3.95
CA GLN A 241 5.56 15.92 -3.42
C GLN A 241 6.56 16.13 -2.27
N LYS A 242 6.99 17.38 -2.09
CA LYS A 242 7.75 17.79 -0.91
C LYS A 242 6.87 17.76 0.33
N ASP A 243 7.43 17.31 1.44
CA ASP A 243 6.82 17.39 2.76
C ASP A 243 7.90 17.61 3.84
N ARG A 244 7.61 17.26 5.10
CA ARG A 244 8.54 17.47 6.22
C ARG A 244 9.61 16.37 6.30
N GLU A 245 9.33 15.21 5.73
CA GLU A 245 10.14 14.01 5.78
C GLU A 245 10.85 13.73 4.45
N PHE A 246 10.44 14.39 3.36
CA PHE A 246 11.01 14.23 2.04
C PHE A 246 11.15 15.57 1.31
N ALA A 247 12.30 15.81 0.69
CA ALA A 247 12.58 17.04 -0.05
C ALA A 247 11.71 17.22 -1.31
N GLY A 248 11.00 16.18 -1.72
CA GLY A 248 10.23 16.15 -2.96
C GLY A 248 11.09 15.76 -4.16
N GLY A 249 10.42 15.41 -5.25
CA GLY A 249 11.07 15.07 -6.52
C GLY A 249 11.13 13.57 -6.78
N PHE A 250 12.15 13.16 -7.52
CA PHE A 250 12.27 11.81 -8.09
C PHE A 250 12.09 10.69 -7.06
N THR A 251 11.29 9.69 -7.42
CA THR A 251 11.22 8.43 -6.71
C THR A 251 10.94 7.28 -7.67
N ARG A 252 11.39 6.07 -7.31
CA ARG A 252 10.95 4.85 -7.98
C ARG A 252 9.77 4.26 -7.25
N VAL A 253 8.75 3.88 -8.02
CA VAL A 253 7.53 3.27 -7.53
C VAL A 253 7.60 1.76 -7.73
N PHE A 254 7.24 1.00 -6.71
CA PHE A 254 7.06 -0.44 -6.77
C PHE A 254 5.71 -0.80 -6.16
N GLN A 255 4.85 -1.50 -6.89
CA GLN A 255 3.60 -2.04 -6.32
C GLN A 255 3.92 -3.11 -5.28
N VAL A 256 3.34 -3.10 -4.08
CA VAL A 256 3.73 -3.99 -2.97
C VAL A 256 2.75 -5.15 -2.73
N TYR A 257 1.45 -4.92 -2.92
CA TYR A 257 0.39 -5.86 -2.55
C TYR A 257 -0.54 -6.24 -3.71
N GLY A 258 -0.09 -6.10 -4.96
CA GLY A 258 -0.92 -6.40 -6.14
C GLY A 258 -1.20 -7.89 -6.37
N LYS A 259 -0.34 -8.80 -5.88
CA LYS A 259 -0.50 -10.26 -6.05
C LYS A 259 0.01 -11.05 -4.84
N ALA A 260 -0.38 -12.31 -4.77
CA ALA A 260 -0.05 -13.22 -3.67
C ALA A 260 1.46 -13.40 -3.42
N LEU A 261 2.26 -13.48 -4.49
CA LEU A 261 3.71 -13.68 -4.42
C LEU A 261 4.52 -12.41 -4.76
N GLN A 262 3.84 -11.27 -4.91
CA GLN A 262 4.49 -10.00 -5.23
C GLN A 262 5.19 -9.39 -4.02
#